data_AF-A0AAV3ZB81-F1
#
_entry.id   AF-A0AAV3ZB81-F1
#
_cell.length_a   1.000
_cell.length_b   1.000
_cell.length_c   1.000
_cell.angle_alpha   90.00
_cell.angle_beta   90.00
_cell.angle_gamma   90.00
#
_symmetry.space_group_name_H-M   'P 1'
#
loop_
_entity.id
_entity.type
_entity.pdbx_description
1 polymer ?
#
loop_
_entity_poly.entity_id
_entity_poly.type
_entity_poly.pdbx_seq_one_letter_code
_entity_poly.pdbx_strand_id
1 'polypeptide(L)'
;MLSQVINRENVLEAAPLTTQLLQVPITIELCPITKVVVEMTFFEESEGLSMTDDIIIKPRQCLPAEVEVSFDSETALTGTETKMQLQLIESRSGETIPGVYDVYYMAVDRRSNLLYGSTALGVAKVKFA
;
A
#
# COMPACT_ATOMS: atom_id res chain seq x y z
N MET A 1 -25.76 7.36 -14.99
CA MET A 1 -24.33 7.50 -14.69
C MET A 1 -23.90 6.28 -13.87
N LEU A 2 -22.77 5.68 -14.21
CA LEU A 2 -22.19 4.50 -13.58
C LEU A 2 -20.81 4.87 -13.05
N SER A 3 -20.46 4.42 -11.86
CA SER A 3 -19.09 4.49 -11.35
C SER A 3 -18.51 3.09 -11.21
N GLN A 4 -17.22 2.96 -11.50
CA GLN A 4 -16.42 1.77 -11.28
C GLN A 4 -15.14 2.15 -10.51
N VAL A 5 -14.83 1.37 -9.47
CA VAL A 5 -13.58 1.46 -8.72
C VAL A 5 -12.72 0.26 -9.10
N ILE A 6 -11.55 0.53 -9.70
CA ILE A 6 -10.68 -0.48 -10.30
C ILE A 6 -9.31 -0.45 -9.62
N ASN A 7 -8.82 -1.60 -9.18
CA ASN A 7 -7.49 -1.77 -8.61
C ASN A 7 -6.86 -3.05 -9.14
N ARG A 8 -5.58 -2.99 -9.55
CA ARG A 8 -4.83 -4.15 -10.07
C ARG A 8 -5.64 -4.94 -11.11
N GLU A 9 -6.21 -4.22 -12.08
CA GLU A 9 -7.04 -4.76 -13.16
C GLU A 9 -8.35 -5.45 -12.73
N ASN A 10 -8.70 -5.41 -11.44
CA ASN A 10 -9.95 -5.94 -10.90
C ASN A 10 -10.93 -4.81 -10.60
N VAL A 11 -12.21 -5.02 -10.94
CA VAL A 11 -13.31 -4.14 -10.51
C VAL A 11 -13.64 -4.50 -9.07
N LEU A 12 -13.32 -3.61 -8.14
CA LEU A 12 -13.63 -3.78 -6.72
C LEU A 12 -15.07 -3.39 -6.41
N GLU A 13 -15.57 -2.35 -7.07
CA GLU A 13 -16.93 -1.85 -6.88
C GLU A 13 -17.48 -1.30 -8.19
N ALA A 14 -18.75 -1.55 -8.47
CA ALA A 14 -19.49 -0.93 -9.57
C ALA A 14 -20.91 -0.59 -9.11
N ALA A 15 -21.30 0.68 -9.24
CA ALA A 15 -22.58 1.16 -8.75
C ALA A 15 -23.14 2.30 -9.62
N PRO A 16 -24.47 2.41 -9.76
CA PRO A 16 -25.08 3.57 -10.38
C PRO A 16 -24.89 4.82 -9.51
N LEU A 17 -24.51 5.93 -10.13
CA LEU A 17 -24.43 7.23 -9.48
C LEU A 17 -25.77 7.97 -9.62
N THR A 18 -26.43 8.16 -8.48
CA THR A 18 -27.71 8.89 -8.37
C THR A 18 -27.53 10.35 -7.94
N THR A 19 -26.33 10.72 -7.50
CA THR A 19 -25.97 12.07 -7.07
C THR A 19 -24.73 12.56 -7.82
N GLN A 20 -24.40 13.85 -7.69
CA GLN A 20 -23.18 14.46 -8.26
C GLN A 20 -21.92 14.19 -7.41
N LEU A 21 -22.05 13.45 -6.31
CA LEU A 21 -20.97 13.21 -5.36
C LEU A 21 -20.74 11.71 -5.18
N LEU A 22 -19.57 11.22 -5.61
CA LEU A 22 -19.10 9.88 -5.31
C LEU A 22 -18.20 9.92 -4.08
N GLN A 23 -18.58 9.22 -3.02
CA GLN A 23 -17.73 9.01 -1.85
C GLN A 23 -17.01 7.66 -1.99
N VAL A 24 -15.68 7.68 -2.10
CA VAL A 24 -14.86 6.48 -2.15
C VAL A 24 -14.12 6.32 -0.81
N PRO A 25 -14.50 5.36 0.05
CA PRO A 25 -13.80 5.13 1.31
C PRO A 25 -12.40 4.60 1.03
N ILE A 26 -11.38 5.30 1.51
CA ILE A 26 -9.98 4.89 1.31
C ILE A 26 -9.64 3.72 2.25
N THR A 27 -9.74 2.49 1.74
CA THR A 27 -9.37 1.25 2.43
C THR A 27 -8.03 0.70 1.93
N ILE A 28 -7.49 -0.31 2.62
CA ILE A 28 -6.22 -0.94 2.24
C ILE A 28 -6.31 -1.72 0.92
N GLU A 29 -7.51 -2.14 0.53
CA GLU A 29 -7.78 -2.82 -0.74
C GLU A 29 -7.58 -1.89 -1.94
N LEU A 30 -7.63 -0.57 -1.72
CA LEU A 30 -7.38 0.45 -2.74
C LEU A 30 -5.88 0.75 -2.96
N CYS A 31 -5.00 0.03 -2.27
CA CYS A 31 -3.58 0.15 -2.47
C CYS A 31 -3.06 -0.71 -3.62
N PRO A 32 -1.93 -0.33 -4.25
CA PRO A 32 -1.16 0.90 -4.04
C PRO A 32 -1.67 2.08 -4.88
N ILE A 33 -2.41 1.79 -5.95
CA ILE A 33 -2.98 2.73 -6.90
C ILE A 33 -4.36 2.19 -7.28
N THR A 34 -5.36 3.06 -7.22
CA THR A 34 -6.72 2.75 -7.66
C THR A 34 -7.14 3.74 -8.73
N LYS A 35 -7.77 3.25 -9.79
CA LYS A 35 -8.41 4.04 -10.83
C LYS A 35 -9.91 4.07 -10.56
N VAL A 36 -10.50 5.26 -10.48
CA VAL A 36 -11.94 5.43 -10.42
C VAL A 36 -12.40 5.94 -11.78
N VAL A 37 -13.33 5.22 -12.39
CA VAL A 37 -13.89 5.53 -13.71
C VAL A 37 -15.36 5.89 -13.53
N VAL A 38 -15.79 6.98 -14.14
CA VAL A 38 -17.19 7.38 -14.18
C VAL A 38 -17.64 7.42 -15.63
N GLU A 39 -18.72 6.73 -15.93
CA GLU A 39 -19.34 6.68 -17.25
C GLU A 39 -20.76 7.27 -17.19
N MET A 40 -21.10 8.04 -18.21
CA MET A 40 -22.40 8.66 -18.37
C MET A 40 -22.89 8.44 -19.79
N THR A 41 -23.93 7.63 -19.93
CA THR A 41 -24.60 7.40 -21.21
C THR A 41 -25.88 8.21 -21.28
N PHE A 42 -26.05 8.97 -22.36
CA PHE A 42 -27.26 9.69 -22.72
C PHE A 42 -27.84 9.10 -24.00
N PHE A 43 -29.16 9.08 -24.11
CA PHE A 43 -29.86 8.61 -25.30
C PHE A 43 -30.69 9.74 -25.89
N GLU A 44 -30.47 10.05 -27.16
CA GLU A 44 -31.31 10.98 -27.94
C GLU A 44 -31.79 10.23 -29.18
N GLU A 45 -33.11 10.16 -29.39
CA GLU A 45 -33.75 9.59 -30.59
C GLU A 45 -33.18 8.24 -31.09
N SER A 46 -32.85 7.32 -30.16
CA SER A 46 -32.28 5.97 -30.40
C SER A 46 -30.76 5.89 -30.55
N GLU A 47 -30.04 7.01 -30.58
CA GLU A 47 -28.58 7.03 -30.55
C GLU A 47 -28.08 7.25 -29.11
N GLY A 48 -27.16 6.39 -28.67
CA GLY A 48 -26.53 6.48 -27.35
C GLY A 48 -25.17 7.16 -27.45
N LEU A 49 -24.99 8.27 -26.73
CA LEU A 49 -23.69 8.90 -26.54
C LEU A 49 -23.17 8.54 -25.15
N SER A 50 -21.97 7.99 -25.05
CA SER A 50 -21.30 7.75 -23.78
C SER A 50 -20.14 8.71 -23.56
N MET A 51 -20.04 9.24 -22.35
CA MET A 51 -18.92 10.04 -21.88
C MET A 51 -18.26 9.31 -20.71
N THR A 52 -16.94 9.24 -20.71
CA THR A 52 -16.17 8.59 -19.64
C THR A 52 -15.10 9.55 -19.14
N ASP A 53 -14.91 9.59 -17.84
CA ASP A 53 -13.81 10.30 -17.19
C ASP A 53 -13.19 9.42 -16.09
N ASP A 54 -11.93 9.70 -15.74
CA ASP A 54 -11.22 8.93 -14.73
C ASP A 54 -10.29 9.74 -13.83
N ILE A 55 -10.11 9.22 -12.61
CA ILE A 55 -9.16 9.75 -11.64
C ILE A 55 -8.34 8.64 -11.02
N ILE A 56 -7.06 8.94 -10.77
CA ILE A 56 -6.13 8.03 -10.12
C ILE A 56 -5.95 8.45 -8.66
N ILE A 57 -6.22 7.52 -7.74
CA ILE A 57 -6.03 7.67 -6.30
C ILE A 57 -4.80 6.87 -5.87
N LYS A 58 -3.91 7.49 -5.08
CA LYS A 58 -2.71 6.87 -4.51
C LYS A 58 -2.75 6.97 -2.98
N PRO A 59 -3.26 5.94 -2.28
CA PRO A 59 -3.31 5.95 -0.81
C PRO A 59 -1.91 6.03 -0.18
N ARG A 60 -1.77 6.77 0.92
CA ARG A 60 -0.46 7.06 1.55
C ARG A 60 0.03 5.99 2.54
N GLN A 61 -0.80 5.04 2.96
CA GLN A 61 -0.47 4.01 3.95
C GLN A 61 -1.07 2.67 3.51
N CYS A 62 -0.26 1.89 2.80
CA CYS A 62 -0.68 0.63 2.17
C CYS A 62 -0.22 -0.62 2.89
N LEU A 63 0.46 -0.44 4.02
CA LEU A 63 0.75 -1.52 4.94
C LEU A 63 -0.17 -1.33 6.16
N PRO A 64 -0.80 -2.40 6.65
CA PRO A 64 -1.63 -2.32 7.85
C PRO A 64 -0.75 -2.18 9.10
N ALA A 65 0.48 -2.69 9.03
CA ALA A 65 1.45 -2.70 10.10
C ALA A 65 2.88 -2.63 9.55
N GLU A 66 3.81 -2.20 10.39
CA GLU A 66 5.23 -2.15 10.10
C GLU A 66 6.00 -2.95 11.15
N VAL A 67 7.12 -3.56 10.74
CA VAL A 67 8.03 -4.23 11.69
C VAL A 67 9.02 -3.20 12.19
N GLU A 68 9.01 -2.95 13.49
CA GLU A 68 10.04 -2.18 14.18
C GLU A 68 11.12 -3.13 14.71
N VAL A 69 12.38 -2.77 14.46
CA VAL A 69 13.55 -3.51 14.90
C VAL A 69 14.39 -2.59 15.78
N SER A 70 14.66 -3.02 17.00
CA SER A 70 15.56 -2.32 17.92
C SER A 70 16.62 -3.27 18.47
N PHE A 71 17.74 -2.70 18.88
CA PHE A 71 18.84 -3.41 19.51
C PHE A 71 19.06 -2.83 20.91
N ASP A 72 19.51 -3.67 21.84
CA ASP A 72 19.81 -3.26 23.22
C ASP A 72 21.04 -2.33 23.32
N SER A 73 21.83 -2.24 22.27
CA SER A 73 22.93 -1.29 22.14
C SER A 73 23.13 -0.81 20.70
N GLU A 74 23.53 0.44 20.52
CA GLU A 74 23.96 1.00 19.23
C GLU A 74 25.36 0.52 18.82
N THR A 75 26.16 0.05 19.77
CA THR A 75 27.53 -0.43 19.54
C THR A 75 27.83 -1.69 20.33
N ALA A 76 28.55 -2.63 19.72
CA ALA A 76 28.94 -3.89 20.35
C ALA A 76 30.39 -4.21 20.01
N LEU A 77 31.08 -4.91 20.92
CA LEU A 77 32.42 -5.41 20.66
C LEU A 77 32.34 -6.67 19.81
N THR A 78 33.39 -6.95 19.04
CA THR A 78 33.44 -8.17 18.24
C THR A 78 33.35 -9.40 19.14
N GLY A 79 32.41 -10.30 18.85
CA GLY A 79 32.21 -11.54 19.59
C GLY A 79 31.33 -11.42 20.83
N THR A 80 30.81 -10.23 21.14
CA THR A 80 29.82 -10.07 22.22
C THR A 80 28.41 -10.34 21.73
N GLU A 81 27.59 -10.90 22.61
CA GLU A 81 26.15 -11.08 22.36
C GLU A 81 25.42 -9.74 22.37
N THR A 82 24.38 -9.61 21.55
CA THR A 82 23.53 -8.41 21.44
C THR A 82 22.09 -8.88 21.25
N LYS A 83 21.14 -8.22 21.88
CA LYS A 83 19.72 -8.60 21.78
C LYS A 83 19.02 -7.73 20.76
N MET A 84 18.35 -8.40 19.82
CA MET A 84 17.43 -7.78 18.88
C MET A 84 16.00 -7.95 19.38
N GLN A 85 15.25 -6.86 19.41
CA GLN A 85 13.81 -6.87 19.69
C GLN A 85 13.05 -6.55 18.41
N LEU A 86 12.01 -7.35 18.13
CA LEU A 86 11.14 -7.21 16.98
C LEU A 86 9.72 -6.95 17.47
N GLN A 87 9.08 -5.93 16.93
CA GLN A 87 7.68 -5.59 17.25
C GLN A 87 6.92 -5.29 15.96
N LEU A 88 5.66 -5.71 15.90
CA LEU A 88 4.76 -5.33 14.82
C LEU A 88 3.90 -4.17 15.31
N ILE A 89 3.94 -3.04 14.62
CA ILE A 89 3.24 -1.82 14.99
C ILE A 89 2.17 -1.52 13.95
N GLU A 90 0.93 -1.35 14.39
CA GLU A 90 -0.16 -0.96 13.50
C GLU A 90 0.08 0.46 12.98
N SER A 91 0.06 0.62 11.65
CA SER A 91 0.46 1.88 11.00
C SER A 91 -0.48 3.06 11.29
N ARG A 92 -1.69 2.81 11.81
CA ARG A 92 -2.70 3.84 12.13
C ARG A 92 -2.66 4.27 13.59
N SER A 93 -2.60 3.32 14.52
CA SER A 93 -2.68 3.59 15.96
C SER A 93 -1.30 3.74 16.60
N GLY A 94 -0.26 3.18 15.99
CA GLY A 94 1.06 3.06 16.63
C GLY A 94 1.08 2.01 17.74
N GLU A 95 0.01 1.21 17.89
CA GLU A 95 -0.06 0.16 18.90
C GLU A 95 0.64 -1.12 18.44
N THR A 96 1.23 -1.84 19.39
CA THR A 96 1.82 -3.14 19.14
C THR A 96 0.73 -4.17 18.87
N ILE A 97 0.83 -4.90 17.76
CA ILE A 97 -0.13 -5.94 17.41
C ILE A 97 0.31 -7.27 18.01
N PRO A 98 -0.40 -7.82 19.02
CA PRO A 98 -0.03 -9.10 19.61
C PRO A 98 -0.29 -10.25 18.64
N GLY A 99 0.64 -11.21 18.56
CA GLY A 99 0.47 -12.36 17.68
C GLY A 99 1.76 -13.13 17.45
N VAL A 100 1.64 -14.23 16.70
CA VAL A 100 2.76 -14.97 16.13
C VAL A 100 2.89 -14.57 14.67
N TYR A 101 4.07 -14.13 14.27
CA TYR A 101 4.36 -13.68 12.91
C TYR A 101 5.63 -14.35 12.40
N ASP A 102 5.63 -14.68 11.11
CA ASP A 102 6.83 -15.13 10.43
C ASP A 102 7.70 -13.92 10.08
N VAL A 103 8.84 -13.79 10.75
CA VAL A 103 9.80 -12.71 10.49
C VAL A 103 11.09 -13.29 9.94
N TYR A 104 11.46 -12.83 8.75
CA TYR A 104 12.71 -13.19 8.09
C TYR A 104 13.69 -12.02 8.22
N TYR A 105 14.89 -12.29 8.75
CA TYR A 105 15.92 -11.27 8.95
C TYR A 105 17.23 -11.67 8.27
N MET A 106 18.03 -10.66 7.95
CA MET A 106 19.35 -10.82 7.34
C MET A 106 20.29 -9.76 7.91
N ALA A 107 21.49 -10.17 8.31
CA ALA A 107 22.57 -9.27 8.67
C ALA A 107 23.50 -9.09 7.45
N VAL A 108 23.76 -7.85 7.06
CA VAL A 108 24.58 -7.52 5.89
C VAL A 108 25.67 -6.53 6.28
N ASP A 109 26.91 -6.77 5.83
CA ASP A 109 27.98 -5.79 5.98
C ASP A 109 27.66 -4.52 5.18
N ARG A 110 27.65 -3.37 5.86
CA ARG A 110 27.37 -2.06 5.26
C ARG A 110 28.29 -1.75 4.07
N ARG A 111 29.52 -2.27 4.05
CA ARG A 111 30.47 -2.10 2.94
C ARG A 111 29.96 -2.71 1.65
N SER A 112 29.18 -3.78 1.70
CA SER A 112 28.59 -4.40 0.50
C SER A 112 27.68 -3.42 -0.25
N ASN A 113 26.90 -2.61 0.47
CA ASN A 113 26.04 -1.60 -0.14
C ASN A 113 26.83 -0.46 -0.81
N LEU A 114 28.03 -0.16 -0.33
CA LEU A 114 28.90 0.88 -0.91
C LEU A 114 29.54 0.42 -2.22
N LEU A 115 29.79 -0.88 -2.36
CA LEU A 115 30.50 -1.45 -3.52
C LEU A 115 29.57 -1.76 -4.70
N TYR A 116 28.35 -2.24 -4.43
CA TYR A 116 27.44 -2.73 -5.46
C TYR A 116 26.17 -1.90 -5.62
N GLY A 117 26.02 -0.83 -4.82
CA GLY A 117 24.75 -0.12 -4.68
C GLY A 117 23.72 -0.94 -3.89
N SER A 118 22.59 -0.32 -3.57
CA SER A 118 21.54 -0.98 -2.78
C SER A 118 20.39 -1.47 -3.67
N THR A 119 20.31 -2.78 -3.86
CA THR A 119 19.11 -3.46 -4.38
C THR A 119 18.10 -3.75 -3.27
N ALA A 120 18.33 -3.26 -2.04
CA ALA A 120 17.50 -3.56 -0.87
C ALA A 120 16.02 -3.37 -1.18
N LEU A 121 15.24 -4.39 -0.84
CA LEU A 121 13.79 -4.33 -0.89
C LEU A 121 13.34 -3.29 0.15
N GLY A 122 12.64 -2.25 -0.31
CA GLY A 122 12.05 -1.25 0.56
C GLY A 122 10.55 -1.22 0.37
N VAL A 123 9.82 -0.70 1.36
CA VAL A 123 8.35 -0.54 1.29
C VAL A 123 7.92 0.17 0.00
N ALA A 124 8.67 1.19 -0.43
CA ALA A 124 8.41 1.91 -1.67
C ALA A 124 8.58 1.03 -2.93
N LYS A 125 9.44 0.01 -2.91
CA LYS A 125 9.66 -0.91 -4.05
C LYS A 125 8.60 -2.02 -4.11
N VAL A 126 8.06 -2.44 -2.96
CA VAL A 126 6.97 -3.42 -2.90
C VAL A 126 5.64 -2.82 -3.35
N LYS A 127 5.43 -1.51 -3.15
CA LYS A 127 4.23 -0.77 -3.57
C LYS A 127 4.02 -0.67 -5.09
N PHE A 128 4.92 -1.15 -5.93
CA PHE A 128 4.79 -1.10 -7.40
C PHE A 128 5.06 -2.45 -8.09
N ALA A 129 5.13 -3.54 -7.32
CA ALA A 129 5.23 -4.89 -7.87
C ALA A 129 3.84 -5.47 -8.14
#